data_AF-A0A8T4HIK9-F1
#
_entry.id   AF-A0A8T4HIK9-F1
#
_cell.length_a   1.000
_cell.length_b   1.000
_cell.length_c   1.000
_cell.angle_alpha   90.00
_cell.angle_beta   90.00
_cell.angle_gamma   90.00
#
_symmetry.space_group_name_H-M   'P 1'
#
loop_
_entity.id
_entity.type
_entity.pdbx_description
1 polymer ?
#
loop_
_entity_poly.entity_id
_entity_poly.type
_entity_poly.pdbx_seq_one_letter_code
_entity_poly.pdbx_strand_id
1 'polypeptide(L)'
;MPDSSAAPAVHAGRPVGAAGTFALGGRLPVNRLGYGAMQLTGPGVWGEPTDPDGAVRVLRRAVELGVNFIDTADSYGPFVSERLIREALHPYPDDLVVATKGGLTRPGPDDWRPVGRPEYLRQQCELSLRHLGLERIDLYQLHRIDEKVPVADQLGELSLLQQEGKIRFIGLSEVSVAQLEEARKLVDVVSVQNLYNLSDRSAESVLEYAEQENVAFIPWFPIATGELARPGGPLETAAHQHGATPSQLALAWLLRRSPVMLPIPGTSRLMHLEENAQAARIELTDTEFEELAAAVQP
;
A
#
# COMPACT_ATOMS: atom_id res chain seq x y z
N MET A 1 -25.48 0.00 17.14
CA MET A 1 -24.10 -0.28 17.54
C MET A 1 -23.80 -1.72 17.13
N PRO A 2 -23.29 -1.97 15.91
CA PRO A 2 -22.75 -3.29 15.62
C PRO A 2 -21.42 -3.42 16.37
N ASP A 3 -21.27 -4.56 17.02
CA ASP A 3 -20.10 -4.97 17.78
C ASP A 3 -18.89 -5.05 16.85
N SER A 4 -17.94 -4.14 17.03
CA SER A 4 -16.67 -4.04 16.30
C SER A 4 -15.69 -5.07 16.86
N SER A 5 -16.02 -6.36 16.77
CA SER A 5 -15.03 -7.39 17.02
C SER A 5 -14.07 -7.42 15.85
N ALA A 6 -12.92 -6.75 15.98
CA ALA A 6 -11.84 -6.81 15.00
C ALA A 6 -11.56 -8.29 14.67
N ALA A 7 -11.46 -8.62 13.38
CA ALA A 7 -11.15 -9.98 12.96
C ALA A 7 -9.81 -10.40 13.59
N PRO A 8 -9.65 -11.68 14.02
CA PRO A 8 -8.42 -12.14 14.65
C PRO A 8 -7.22 -11.90 13.73
N ALA A 9 -6.11 -11.44 14.31
CA ALA A 9 -4.91 -11.10 13.56
C ALA A 9 -4.40 -12.30 12.73
N VAL A 10 -4.09 -12.07 11.45
CA VAL A 10 -3.44 -13.09 10.62
C VAL A 10 -2.01 -13.24 11.16
N HIS A 11 -1.63 -14.45 11.56
CA HIS A 11 -0.35 -14.71 12.22
C HIS A 11 -0.08 -13.85 13.48
N ALA A 12 -1.03 -13.77 14.41
CA ALA A 12 -0.96 -12.97 15.65
C ALA A 12 0.35 -13.09 16.48
N GLY A 13 1.13 -14.17 16.34
CA GLY A 13 2.43 -14.34 17.00
C GLY A 13 3.61 -13.63 16.33
N ARG A 14 3.43 -13.06 15.13
CA ARG A 14 4.47 -12.35 14.37
C ARG A 14 4.37 -10.83 14.57
N PRO A 15 5.45 -10.06 14.42
CA PRO A 15 5.46 -8.62 14.70
C PRO A 15 4.33 -7.84 14.05
N VAL A 16 4.09 -8.08 12.75
CA VAL A 16 3.08 -7.36 11.95
C VAL A 16 1.65 -7.62 12.41
N GLY A 17 1.37 -8.81 12.97
CA GLY A 17 0.03 -9.16 13.46
C GLY A 17 -0.47 -8.25 14.60
N ALA A 18 0.43 -7.57 15.31
CA ALA A 18 0.07 -6.60 16.35
C ALA A 18 -0.63 -5.35 15.81
N ALA A 19 -0.49 -5.04 14.50
CA ALA A 19 -1.14 -3.90 13.87
C ALA A 19 -2.67 -4.04 13.75
N GLY A 20 -3.21 -5.23 14.06
CA GLY A 20 -4.60 -5.61 13.79
C GLY A 20 -4.82 -5.94 12.31
N THR A 21 -6.07 -6.20 11.96
CA THR A 21 -6.47 -6.57 10.59
C THR A 21 -7.51 -5.63 10.02
N PHE A 22 -7.59 -5.60 8.69
CA PHE A 22 -8.68 -5.01 7.92
C PHE A 22 -9.15 -6.04 6.90
N ALA A 23 -10.45 -6.09 6.61
CA ALA A 23 -11.00 -6.99 5.61
C ALA A 23 -11.28 -6.23 4.30
N LEU A 24 -10.46 -6.42 3.28
CA LEU A 24 -10.69 -5.85 1.95
C LEU A 24 -12.04 -6.32 1.40
N GLY A 25 -12.86 -5.37 0.95
CA GLY A 25 -14.24 -5.62 0.52
C GLY A 25 -15.11 -6.27 1.61
N GLY A 26 -14.74 -6.13 2.89
CA GLY A 26 -15.38 -6.77 4.04
C GLY A 26 -15.17 -8.29 4.14
N ARG A 27 -14.26 -8.88 3.34
CA ARG A 27 -14.18 -10.35 3.17
C ARG A 27 -12.78 -10.94 3.18
N LEU A 28 -11.77 -10.22 2.70
CA LEU A 28 -10.40 -10.75 2.58
C LEU A 28 -9.49 -10.10 3.63
N PRO A 29 -9.15 -10.80 4.73
CA PRO A 29 -8.39 -10.22 5.82
C PRO A 29 -6.92 -9.99 5.44
N VAL A 30 -6.44 -8.79 5.75
CA VAL A 30 -5.03 -8.41 5.69
C VAL A 30 -4.60 -7.84 7.04
N ASN A 31 -3.36 -8.08 7.44
CA ASN A 31 -2.74 -7.34 8.51
C ASN A 31 -2.56 -5.88 8.09
N ARG A 32 -2.76 -4.95 9.03
CA ARG A 32 -2.81 -3.53 8.70
C ARG A 32 -1.45 -2.95 8.26
N LEU A 33 -0.34 -3.55 8.67
CA LEU A 33 0.98 -3.18 8.18
C LEU A 33 1.38 -4.07 7.00
N GLY A 34 1.36 -3.50 5.79
CA GLY A 34 1.74 -4.17 4.54
C GLY A 34 3.18 -3.90 4.12
N TYR A 35 3.52 -4.26 2.89
CA TYR A 35 4.83 -3.98 2.28
C TYR A 35 4.69 -3.40 0.88
N GLY A 36 5.34 -2.26 0.63
CA GLY A 36 5.40 -1.61 -0.68
C GLY A 36 6.66 -1.99 -1.45
N ALA A 37 6.51 -2.65 -2.60
CA ALA A 37 7.62 -3.23 -3.36
C ALA A 37 8.31 -2.25 -4.32
N MET A 38 7.94 -0.96 -4.32
CA MET A 38 8.52 0.06 -5.21
C MET A 38 10.04 0.21 -5.04
N GLN A 39 10.53 0.12 -3.80
CA GLN A 39 11.96 0.29 -3.46
C GLN A 39 12.84 -0.91 -3.86
N LEU A 40 12.25 -1.96 -4.44
CA LEU A 40 12.96 -3.14 -4.96
C LEU A 40 13.37 -2.99 -6.42
N THR A 41 13.34 -1.78 -6.95
CA THR A 41 13.66 -1.48 -8.35
C THR A 41 14.89 -0.58 -8.45
N GLY A 42 15.39 -0.37 -9.67
CA GLY A 42 16.55 0.48 -9.91
C GLY A 42 16.32 1.97 -9.65
N PRO A 43 17.38 2.80 -9.71
CA PRO A 43 17.30 4.25 -9.52
C PRO A 43 16.20 4.91 -10.35
N GLY A 44 15.49 5.85 -9.75
CA GLY A 44 14.31 6.47 -10.36
C GLY A 44 13.16 5.49 -10.57
N VAL A 45 13.06 4.42 -9.77
CA VAL A 45 12.05 3.35 -9.88
C VAL A 45 12.03 2.72 -11.28
N TRP A 46 13.21 2.49 -11.86
CA TRP A 46 13.36 2.06 -13.25
C TRP A 46 14.42 0.97 -13.39
N GLY A 47 14.04 -0.11 -14.10
CA GLY A 47 14.89 -1.27 -14.31
C GLY A 47 15.15 -2.11 -13.05
N GLU A 48 16.15 -2.99 -13.18
CA GLU A 48 16.55 -3.96 -12.16
C GLU A 48 17.16 -3.28 -10.91
N PRO A 49 16.95 -3.82 -9.70
CA PRO A 49 17.70 -3.41 -8.54
C PRO A 49 19.19 -3.79 -8.66
N THR A 50 20.04 -3.12 -7.89
CA THR A 50 21.47 -3.43 -7.83
C THR A 50 21.77 -4.79 -7.18
N ASP A 51 20.87 -5.29 -6.32
CA ASP A 51 20.96 -6.61 -5.66
C ASP A 51 19.61 -7.34 -5.76
N PRO A 52 19.33 -8.03 -6.90
CA PRO A 52 18.10 -8.81 -7.08
C PRO A 52 17.92 -9.90 -6.02
N ASP A 53 18.99 -10.60 -5.63
CA ASP A 53 18.93 -11.62 -4.58
C ASP A 53 18.57 -10.99 -3.23
N GLY A 54 19.04 -9.78 -2.96
CA GLY A 54 18.65 -8.96 -1.81
C GLY A 54 17.16 -8.62 -1.80
N ALA A 55 16.62 -8.21 -2.94
CA ALA A 55 15.19 -7.96 -3.08
C ALA A 55 14.36 -9.22 -2.78
N VAL A 56 14.79 -10.39 -3.29
CA VAL A 56 14.16 -11.68 -2.99
C VAL A 56 14.21 -12.01 -1.51
N ARG A 57 15.36 -11.81 -0.84
CA ARG A 57 15.50 -12.02 0.61
C ARG A 57 14.55 -11.10 1.41
N VAL A 58 14.41 -9.84 1.01
CA VAL A 58 13.51 -8.88 1.66
C VAL A 58 12.05 -9.31 1.55
N LEU A 59 11.60 -9.73 0.36
CA LEU A 59 10.22 -10.20 0.15
C LEU A 59 9.89 -11.43 1.00
N ARG A 60 10.78 -12.42 1.02
CA ARG A 60 10.62 -13.61 1.88
C ARG A 60 10.57 -13.22 3.36
N ARG A 61 11.47 -12.35 3.79
CA ARG A 61 11.50 -11.87 5.17
C ARG A 61 10.24 -11.11 5.56
N ALA A 62 9.63 -10.35 4.66
CA ALA A 62 8.39 -9.63 4.93
C ALA A 62 7.26 -10.60 5.33
N VAL A 63 7.09 -11.68 4.57
CA VAL A 63 6.11 -12.73 4.87
C VAL A 63 6.42 -13.45 6.18
N GLU A 64 7.69 -13.76 6.45
CA GLU A 64 8.12 -14.34 7.73
C GLU A 64 7.81 -13.46 8.94
N LEU A 65 7.83 -12.13 8.77
CA LEU A 65 7.48 -11.14 9.80
C LEU A 65 5.97 -10.94 9.95
N GLY A 66 5.16 -11.59 9.11
CA GLY A 66 3.70 -11.59 9.17
C GLY A 66 3.04 -10.63 8.17
N VAL A 67 3.79 -10.03 7.24
CA VAL A 67 3.16 -9.30 6.13
C VAL A 67 2.40 -10.28 5.26
N ASN A 68 1.11 -10.03 5.09
CA ASN A 68 0.27 -10.77 4.15
C ASN A 68 -0.42 -9.85 3.12
N PHE A 69 0.03 -8.59 3.02
CA PHE A 69 -0.42 -7.63 2.02
C PHE A 69 0.79 -6.99 1.35
N ILE A 70 1.01 -7.31 0.07
CA ILE A 70 2.11 -6.76 -0.74
C ILE A 70 1.53 -5.88 -1.84
N ASP A 71 1.97 -4.63 -1.88
CA ASP A 71 1.61 -3.65 -2.91
C ASP A 71 2.76 -3.48 -3.92
N THR A 72 2.43 -3.61 -5.21
CA THR A 72 3.32 -3.38 -6.36
C THR A 72 2.58 -2.63 -7.47
N ALA A 73 3.18 -2.50 -8.65
CA ALA A 73 2.56 -1.96 -9.86
C ALA A 73 3.30 -2.45 -11.12
N ASP A 74 2.57 -2.53 -12.24
CA ASP A 74 3.12 -2.82 -13.58
C ASP A 74 4.32 -1.92 -13.94
N SER A 75 4.24 -0.66 -13.54
CA SER A 75 5.17 0.43 -13.84
C SER A 75 6.41 0.50 -12.94
N TYR A 76 6.52 -0.38 -11.93
CA TYR A 76 7.69 -0.43 -11.05
C TYR A 76 8.83 -1.22 -11.68
N GLY A 77 9.90 -0.49 -12.04
CA GLY A 77 11.03 -1.08 -12.74
C GLY A 77 10.69 -1.58 -14.15
N PRO A 78 9.56 -1.14 -14.72
CA PRO A 78 8.48 -1.95 -15.30
C PRO A 78 8.61 -3.47 -15.20
N PHE A 79 7.57 -4.12 -14.68
CA PHE A 79 7.45 -5.58 -14.52
C PHE A 79 8.47 -6.24 -13.59
N VAL A 80 9.57 -5.54 -13.24
CA VAL A 80 10.64 -6.03 -12.37
C VAL A 80 10.11 -6.35 -10.98
N SER A 81 9.34 -5.43 -10.37
CA SER A 81 8.81 -5.64 -9.02
C SER A 81 7.87 -6.87 -8.96
N GLU A 82 6.97 -7.02 -9.94
CA GLU A 82 6.09 -8.18 -10.06
C GLU A 82 6.87 -9.49 -10.28
N ARG A 83 7.89 -9.48 -11.13
CA ARG A 83 8.76 -10.63 -11.38
C ARG A 83 9.53 -11.05 -10.12
N LEU A 84 10.06 -10.09 -9.35
CA LEU A 84 10.75 -10.35 -8.08
C LEU A 84 9.80 -10.94 -7.03
N ILE A 85 8.55 -10.44 -6.95
CA ILE A 85 7.51 -10.99 -6.06
C ILE A 85 7.24 -12.46 -6.41
N ARG A 86 7.06 -12.79 -7.69
CA ARG A 86 6.89 -14.17 -8.13
C ARG A 86 8.10 -15.04 -7.77
N GLU A 87 9.30 -14.59 -8.11
CA GLU A 87 10.54 -15.33 -7.85
C GLU A 87 10.73 -15.61 -6.35
N ALA A 88 10.40 -14.65 -5.51
CA ALA A 88 10.56 -14.77 -4.08
C ALA A 88 9.53 -15.69 -3.42
N LEU A 89 8.27 -15.60 -3.86
CA LEU A 89 7.14 -16.08 -3.08
C LEU A 89 6.28 -17.14 -3.79
N HIS A 90 6.48 -17.44 -5.07
CA HIS A 90 5.72 -18.49 -5.76
C HIS A 90 6.26 -19.91 -5.45
N PRO A 91 5.42 -20.92 -5.16
CA PRO A 91 3.97 -20.82 -4.98
C PRO A 91 3.61 -20.01 -3.72
N TYR A 92 2.63 -19.12 -3.88
CA TYR A 92 2.27 -18.13 -2.86
C TYR A 92 1.66 -18.77 -1.61
N PRO A 93 1.90 -18.21 -0.41
CA PRO A 93 1.11 -18.55 0.77
C PRO A 93 -0.38 -18.30 0.53
N ASP A 94 -1.25 -19.16 1.05
CA ASP A 94 -2.70 -19.11 0.83
C ASP A 94 -3.36 -17.80 1.32
N ASP A 95 -2.75 -17.15 2.31
CA ASP A 95 -3.23 -15.93 2.96
C ASP A 95 -2.51 -14.66 2.49
N LEU A 96 -1.59 -14.77 1.52
CA LEU A 96 -0.91 -13.63 0.93
C LEU A 96 -1.81 -12.94 -0.11
N VAL A 97 -2.08 -11.66 0.12
CA VAL A 97 -2.80 -10.78 -0.78
C VAL A 97 -1.82 -9.95 -1.59
N VAL A 98 -1.89 -10.07 -2.92
CA VAL A 98 -1.08 -9.26 -3.85
C VAL A 98 -1.96 -8.17 -4.46
N ALA A 99 -1.57 -6.91 -4.20
CA ALA A 99 -2.11 -5.74 -4.86
C ALA A 99 -1.16 -5.25 -5.96
N THR A 100 -1.66 -5.09 -7.18
CA THR A 100 -0.92 -4.43 -8.26
C THR A 100 -1.78 -3.34 -8.91
N LYS A 101 -1.20 -2.61 -9.86
CA LYS A 101 -1.82 -1.45 -10.49
C LYS A 101 -1.54 -1.44 -11.99
N GLY A 102 -2.45 -0.82 -12.73
CA GLY A 102 -2.24 -0.42 -14.12
C GLY A 102 -2.71 1.00 -14.36
N GLY A 103 -2.39 1.55 -15.53
CA GLY A 103 -2.80 2.91 -15.91
C GLY A 103 -1.69 3.96 -15.82
N LEU A 104 -0.44 3.53 -15.56
CA LEU A 104 0.75 4.35 -15.77
C LEU A 104 1.66 3.68 -16.79
N THR A 105 2.05 4.41 -17.83
CA THR A 105 3.22 4.05 -18.61
C THR A 105 4.47 4.58 -17.93
N ARG A 106 5.58 3.94 -18.27
CA ARG A 106 6.88 4.25 -17.72
C ARG A 106 7.89 4.21 -18.87
N PRO A 107 8.21 5.34 -19.50
CA PRO A 107 9.16 5.38 -20.62
C PRO A 107 10.61 5.59 -20.18
N GLY A 108 10.85 5.95 -18.92
CA GLY A 108 12.20 6.17 -18.38
C GLY A 108 12.22 6.35 -16.86
N PRO A 109 13.42 6.52 -16.28
CA PRO A 109 13.59 6.85 -14.87
C PRO A 109 12.85 8.14 -14.55
N ASP A 110 12.14 8.14 -13.44
CA ASP A 110 11.36 9.26 -12.93
C ASP A 110 10.26 9.82 -13.87
N ASP A 111 9.90 9.10 -14.95
CA ASP A 111 8.85 9.50 -15.89
C ASP A 111 7.64 8.57 -15.77
N TRP A 112 6.52 9.09 -15.25
CA TRP A 112 5.24 8.39 -15.14
C TRP A 112 4.19 9.15 -15.95
N ARG A 113 3.48 8.46 -16.84
CA ARG A 113 2.43 9.09 -17.66
C ARG A 113 1.13 8.30 -17.57
N PRO A 114 0.02 8.92 -17.14
CA PRO A 114 -1.30 8.30 -17.14
C PRO A 114 -1.71 7.81 -18.52
N VAL A 115 -2.21 6.57 -18.57
CA VAL A 115 -2.83 5.97 -19.76
C VAL A 115 -4.03 5.14 -19.30
N GLY A 116 -5.21 5.76 -19.35
CA GLY A 116 -6.45 5.16 -18.87
C GLY A 116 -7.25 4.40 -19.93
N ARG A 117 -6.69 4.24 -21.15
CA ARG A 117 -7.41 3.59 -22.26
C ARG A 117 -7.76 2.14 -21.89
N PRO A 118 -9.02 1.67 -22.08
CA PRO A 118 -9.44 0.32 -21.73
C PRO A 118 -8.51 -0.79 -22.24
N GLU A 119 -8.10 -0.72 -23.51
CA GLU A 119 -7.21 -1.71 -24.11
C GLU A 119 -5.81 -1.76 -23.46
N TYR A 120 -5.32 -0.64 -22.92
CA TYR A 120 -4.07 -0.60 -22.17
C TYR A 120 -4.26 -1.21 -20.78
N LEU A 121 -5.33 -0.83 -20.06
CA LEU A 121 -5.63 -1.37 -18.73
C LEU A 121 -5.79 -2.90 -18.77
N ARG A 122 -6.52 -3.41 -19.76
CA ARG A 122 -6.62 -4.86 -20.01
C ARG A 122 -5.26 -5.48 -20.27
N GLN A 123 -4.48 -4.93 -21.21
CA GLN A 123 -3.16 -5.45 -21.53
C GLN A 123 -2.27 -5.54 -20.28
N GLN A 124 -2.23 -4.49 -19.45
CA GLN A 124 -1.42 -4.49 -18.25
C GLN A 124 -1.93 -5.48 -17.20
N CYS A 125 -3.23 -5.65 -17.02
CA CYS A 125 -3.76 -6.69 -16.14
C CYS A 125 -3.33 -8.09 -16.58
N GLU A 126 -3.39 -8.42 -17.88
CA GLU A 126 -2.95 -9.71 -18.42
C GLU A 126 -1.44 -9.93 -18.23
N LEU A 127 -0.64 -8.87 -18.43
CA LEU A 127 0.80 -8.92 -18.22
C LEU A 127 1.14 -9.10 -16.73
N SER A 128 0.48 -8.38 -15.84
CA SER A 128 0.62 -8.54 -14.38
C SER A 128 0.29 -9.97 -13.94
N LEU A 129 -0.83 -10.54 -14.42
CA LEU A 129 -1.18 -11.95 -14.17
C LEU A 129 -0.06 -12.89 -14.60
N ARG A 130 0.52 -12.67 -15.78
CA ARG A 130 1.63 -13.47 -16.30
C ARG A 130 2.93 -13.30 -15.50
N HIS A 131 3.30 -12.06 -15.15
CA HIS A 131 4.55 -11.77 -14.45
C HIS A 131 4.52 -12.25 -13.01
N LEU A 132 3.38 -12.12 -12.34
CA LEU A 132 3.12 -12.68 -11.01
C LEU A 132 2.88 -14.20 -11.09
N GLY A 133 2.44 -14.74 -12.23
CA GLY A 133 2.07 -16.16 -12.32
C GLY A 133 0.81 -16.46 -11.53
N LEU A 134 -0.18 -15.55 -11.62
CA LEU A 134 -1.48 -15.66 -10.97
C LEU A 134 -2.55 -15.90 -12.03
N GLU A 135 -3.59 -16.66 -11.67
CA GLU A 135 -4.84 -16.76 -12.45
C GLU A 135 -5.82 -15.63 -12.10
N ARG A 136 -5.67 -15.06 -10.89
CA ARG A 136 -6.46 -13.92 -10.41
C ARG A 136 -5.61 -13.02 -9.51
N ILE A 137 -5.66 -11.71 -9.73
CA ILE A 137 -5.08 -10.69 -8.85
C ILE A 137 -6.09 -10.36 -7.73
N ASP A 138 -5.65 -10.28 -6.47
CA ASP A 138 -6.57 -9.99 -5.36
C ASP A 138 -7.07 -8.54 -5.37
N LEU A 139 -6.17 -7.58 -5.56
CA LEU A 139 -6.51 -6.16 -5.65
C LEU A 139 -5.82 -5.55 -6.87
N TYR A 140 -6.62 -5.06 -7.81
CA TYR A 140 -6.11 -4.32 -8.96
C TYR A 140 -6.56 -2.86 -8.86
N GLN A 141 -5.58 -1.96 -8.85
CA GLN A 141 -5.86 -0.53 -8.65
C GLN A 141 -5.67 0.24 -9.96
N LEU A 142 -6.58 1.17 -10.25
CA LEU A 142 -6.32 2.19 -11.27
C LEU A 142 -5.28 3.15 -10.70
N HIS A 143 -4.06 3.10 -11.24
CA HIS A 143 -2.92 3.80 -10.67
C HIS A 143 -3.10 5.33 -10.76
N ARG A 144 -3.66 5.85 -11.86
CA ARG A 144 -4.09 7.24 -12.00
C ARG A 144 -5.31 7.29 -12.88
N ILE A 145 -6.27 8.16 -12.54
CA ILE A 145 -7.34 8.52 -13.48
C ILE A 145 -6.72 9.34 -14.61
N ASP A 146 -6.81 8.85 -15.84
CA ASP A 146 -6.39 9.61 -17.02
C ASP A 146 -7.49 10.60 -17.42
N GLU A 147 -7.23 11.90 -17.30
CA GLU A 147 -8.19 12.96 -17.66
C GLU A 147 -8.60 12.93 -19.14
N LYS A 148 -7.84 12.26 -20.01
CA LYS A 148 -8.11 12.15 -21.45
C LYS A 148 -9.10 11.05 -21.80
N VAL A 149 -9.47 10.20 -20.84
CA VAL A 149 -10.37 9.07 -21.04
C VAL A 149 -11.56 9.18 -20.08
N PRO A 150 -12.81 9.03 -20.52
CA PRO A 150 -13.95 9.04 -19.61
C PRO A 150 -13.78 8.03 -18.47
N VAL A 151 -13.98 8.47 -17.23
CA VAL A 151 -13.82 7.61 -16.03
C VAL A 151 -14.64 6.33 -16.14
N ALA A 152 -15.85 6.41 -16.71
CA ALA A 152 -16.73 5.27 -16.95
C ALA A 152 -16.10 4.20 -17.85
N ASP A 153 -15.28 4.59 -18.84
CA ASP A 153 -14.61 3.63 -19.73
C ASP A 153 -13.45 2.93 -18.98
N GLN A 154 -12.67 3.69 -18.19
CA GLN A 154 -11.54 3.14 -17.42
C GLN A 154 -12.03 2.14 -16.36
N LEU A 155 -13.04 2.54 -15.57
CA LEU A 155 -13.62 1.68 -14.53
C LEU A 155 -14.50 0.58 -15.10
N GLY A 156 -15.14 0.82 -16.25
CA GLY A 156 -15.87 -0.19 -17.00
C GLY A 156 -14.95 -1.35 -17.39
N GLU A 157 -13.73 -1.06 -17.84
CA GLU A 157 -12.76 -2.11 -18.17
C GLU A 157 -12.33 -2.92 -16.94
N LEU A 158 -12.04 -2.26 -15.81
CA LEU A 158 -11.74 -2.97 -14.55
C LEU A 158 -12.92 -3.83 -14.09
N SER A 159 -14.16 -3.35 -14.25
CA SER A 159 -15.37 -4.14 -13.98
C SER A 159 -15.47 -5.38 -14.86
N LEU A 160 -15.15 -5.29 -16.15
CA LEU A 160 -15.11 -6.44 -17.05
C LEU A 160 -14.04 -7.46 -16.62
N LEU A 161 -12.83 -7.00 -16.29
CA LEU A 161 -11.78 -7.86 -15.74
C LEU A 161 -12.22 -8.56 -14.45
N GLN A 162 -12.98 -7.88 -13.60
CA GLN A 162 -13.53 -8.46 -12.37
C GLN A 162 -14.60 -9.52 -12.67
N GLN A 163 -15.50 -9.25 -13.61
CA GLN A 163 -16.55 -10.19 -14.05
C GLN A 163 -15.97 -11.45 -14.69
N GLU A 164 -14.85 -11.32 -15.41
CA GLU A 164 -14.08 -12.43 -15.97
C GLU A 164 -13.29 -13.22 -14.92
N GLY A 165 -13.26 -12.74 -13.67
CA GLY A 165 -12.54 -13.38 -12.56
C GLY A 165 -11.03 -13.16 -12.57
N LYS A 166 -10.51 -12.26 -13.42
CA LYS A 166 -9.07 -11.91 -13.52
C LYS A 166 -8.60 -11.06 -12.36
N ILE A 167 -9.48 -10.23 -11.82
CA ILE A 167 -9.23 -9.45 -10.62
C ILE A 167 -10.35 -9.71 -9.61
N ARG A 168 -10.03 -9.71 -8.32
CA ARG A 168 -11.03 -9.90 -7.26
C ARG A 168 -11.61 -8.57 -6.80
N PHE A 169 -10.76 -7.59 -6.52
CA PHE A 169 -11.17 -6.27 -6.05
C PHE A 169 -10.60 -5.14 -6.89
N ILE A 170 -11.32 -4.02 -6.89
CA ILE A 170 -10.94 -2.77 -7.56
C ILE A 170 -10.55 -1.73 -6.50
N GLY A 171 -9.44 -1.06 -6.73
CA GLY A 171 -9.02 0.12 -5.95
C GLY A 171 -8.65 1.30 -6.84
N LEU A 172 -8.47 2.47 -6.23
CA LEU A 172 -8.05 3.70 -6.91
C LEU A 172 -6.81 4.30 -6.25
N SER A 173 -6.06 5.11 -6.98
CA SER A 173 -4.93 5.85 -6.42
C SER A 173 -4.90 7.29 -6.89
N GLU A 174 -4.51 8.20 -5.98
CA GLU A 174 -4.49 9.67 -6.18
C GLU A 174 -5.84 10.22 -6.65
N VAL A 175 -6.87 10.01 -5.83
CA VAL A 175 -8.21 10.52 -6.08
C VAL A 175 -8.69 11.41 -4.95
N SER A 176 -9.49 12.41 -5.30
CA SER A 176 -10.28 13.21 -4.35
C SER A 176 -11.53 12.46 -3.89
N VAL A 177 -12.19 12.96 -2.83
CA VAL A 177 -13.49 12.43 -2.36
C VAL A 177 -14.52 12.41 -3.50
N ALA A 178 -14.62 13.51 -4.28
CA ALA A 178 -15.58 13.60 -5.38
C ALA A 178 -15.32 12.55 -6.48
N GLN A 179 -14.05 12.27 -6.81
CA GLN A 179 -13.70 11.22 -7.76
C GLN A 179 -14.00 9.82 -7.21
N LEU A 180 -13.74 9.59 -5.92
CA LEU A 180 -14.03 8.32 -5.26
C LEU A 180 -15.55 8.06 -5.17
N GLU A 181 -16.34 9.07 -4.83
CA GLU A 181 -17.81 9.02 -4.86
C GLU A 181 -18.35 8.69 -6.26
N GLU A 182 -17.82 9.35 -7.29
CA GLU A 182 -18.25 9.11 -8.67
C GLU A 182 -17.89 7.70 -9.13
N ALA A 183 -16.66 7.25 -8.85
CA ALA A 183 -16.22 5.90 -9.18
C ALA A 183 -17.08 4.82 -8.51
N ARG A 184 -17.49 5.04 -7.25
CA ARG A 184 -18.33 4.10 -6.49
C ARG A 184 -19.77 3.99 -6.97
N LYS A 185 -20.24 4.93 -7.82
CA LYS A 185 -21.51 4.76 -8.55
C LYS A 185 -21.39 3.75 -9.69
N LEU A 186 -20.17 3.46 -10.14
CA LEU A 186 -19.89 2.63 -11.32
C LEU A 186 -19.39 1.22 -10.93
N VAL A 187 -18.53 1.13 -9.91
CA VAL A 187 -17.92 -0.14 -9.46
C VAL A 187 -17.76 -0.18 -7.93
N ASP A 188 -17.67 -1.38 -7.37
CA ASP A 188 -17.35 -1.57 -5.95
C ASP A 188 -15.85 -1.31 -5.69
N VAL A 189 -15.53 -0.10 -5.23
CA VAL A 189 -14.15 0.31 -4.88
C VAL A 189 -13.88 -0.03 -3.42
N VAL A 190 -12.90 -0.91 -3.17
CA VAL A 190 -12.60 -1.41 -1.82
C VAL A 190 -11.36 -0.78 -1.19
N SER A 191 -10.56 -0.05 -1.98
CA SER A 191 -9.38 0.66 -1.48
C SER A 191 -9.11 1.96 -2.22
N VAL A 192 -8.48 2.90 -1.52
CA VAL A 192 -7.88 4.12 -2.06
C VAL A 192 -6.43 4.25 -1.61
N GLN A 193 -5.52 4.59 -2.51
CA GLN A 193 -4.10 4.77 -2.24
C GLN A 193 -3.64 6.18 -2.57
N ASN A 194 -3.43 7.02 -1.56
CA ASN A 194 -3.06 8.43 -1.70
C ASN A 194 -1.80 8.77 -0.88
N LEU A 195 -1.16 9.89 -1.21
CA LEU A 195 -0.09 10.46 -0.39
C LEU A 195 -0.65 10.79 1.00
N TYR A 196 -0.06 10.21 2.04
CA TYR A 196 -0.41 10.56 3.40
C TYR A 196 0.68 10.11 4.36
N ASN A 197 1.11 11.01 5.23
CA ASN A 197 2.07 10.74 6.29
C ASN A 197 1.95 11.80 7.39
N LEU A 198 2.78 11.73 8.42
CA LEU A 198 2.69 12.65 9.55
C LEU A 198 2.82 14.13 9.13
N SER A 199 3.64 14.43 8.10
CA SER A 199 3.87 15.79 7.58
C SER A 199 2.95 16.20 6.44
N ASP A 200 2.44 15.26 5.64
CA ASP A 200 1.52 15.53 4.54
C ASP A 200 0.19 14.85 4.80
N ARG A 201 -0.79 15.67 5.18
CA ARG A 201 -2.17 15.25 5.44
C ARG A 201 -3.14 15.88 4.45
N SER A 202 -2.68 16.21 3.24
CA SER A 202 -3.53 16.78 2.19
C SER A 202 -4.71 15.85 1.83
N ALA A 203 -4.54 14.54 1.98
CA ALA A 203 -5.56 13.53 1.76
C ALA A 203 -6.46 13.22 3.00
N GLU A 204 -6.45 14.05 4.05
CA GLU A 204 -7.23 13.82 5.28
C GLU A 204 -8.72 13.59 5.00
N SER A 205 -9.32 14.42 4.14
CA SER A 205 -10.74 14.27 3.76
C SER A 205 -11.04 12.95 3.04
N VAL A 206 -10.07 12.42 2.28
CA VAL A 206 -10.20 11.13 1.60
C VAL A 206 -10.10 9.99 2.61
N LEU A 207 -9.24 10.12 3.62
CA LEU A 207 -9.14 9.16 4.73
C LEU A 207 -10.43 9.13 5.55
N GLU A 208 -10.97 10.29 5.93
CA GLU A 208 -12.22 10.39 6.69
C GLU A 208 -13.40 9.77 5.92
N TYR A 209 -13.49 10.04 4.61
CA TYR A 209 -14.48 9.41 3.75
C TYR A 209 -14.27 7.90 3.66
N ALA A 210 -13.03 7.44 3.48
CA ALA A 210 -12.72 6.01 3.41
C ALA A 210 -13.07 5.28 4.72
N GLU A 211 -12.86 5.92 5.87
CA GLU A 211 -13.24 5.38 7.18
C GLU A 211 -14.75 5.25 7.33
N GLN A 212 -15.51 6.31 6.99
CA GLN A 212 -16.97 6.31 7.04
C GLN A 212 -17.58 5.21 6.17
N GLU A 213 -16.93 4.92 5.04
CA GLU A 213 -17.42 4.01 4.02
C GLU A 213 -16.79 2.62 4.07
N ASN A 214 -15.92 2.36 5.07
CA ASN A 214 -15.18 1.11 5.24
C ASN A 214 -14.39 0.69 3.98
N VAL A 215 -13.71 1.66 3.37
CA VAL A 215 -12.78 1.51 2.26
C VAL A 215 -11.35 1.52 2.82
N ALA A 216 -10.50 0.57 2.41
CA ALA A 216 -9.10 0.58 2.85
C ALA A 216 -8.39 1.85 2.39
N PHE A 217 -7.71 2.54 3.30
CA PHE A 217 -6.85 3.67 2.95
C PHE A 217 -5.38 3.22 3.00
N ILE A 218 -4.71 3.22 1.86
CA ILE A 218 -3.32 2.78 1.71
C ILE A 218 -2.44 4.03 1.56
N PRO A 219 -1.76 4.52 2.62
CA PRO A 219 -0.89 5.68 2.49
C PRO A 219 0.41 5.28 1.77
N TRP A 220 0.70 5.92 0.63
CA TRP A 220 2.04 5.84 0.05
C TRP A 220 2.93 6.96 0.60
N PHE A 221 4.24 6.73 0.57
CA PHE A 221 5.25 7.54 1.26
C PHE A 221 5.05 7.69 2.79
N PRO A 222 4.75 6.60 3.53
CA PRO A 222 4.32 6.68 4.92
C PRO A 222 5.38 7.20 5.92
N ILE A 223 6.67 7.13 5.57
CA ILE A 223 7.79 7.54 6.43
C ILE A 223 8.34 8.94 6.04
N ALA A 224 7.78 9.59 5.01
CA ALA A 224 8.26 10.84 4.39
C ALA A 224 9.81 10.95 4.40
N THR A 225 10.46 9.98 3.74
CA THR A 225 11.91 9.75 3.87
C THR A 225 12.70 11.04 3.77
N GLY A 226 13.33 11.45 4.88
CA GLY A 226 14.34 12.50 4.91
C GLY A 226 13.97 13.79 5.64
N GLU A 227 12.69 14.12 5.86
CA GLU A 227 12.29 15.34 6.62
C GLU A 227 11.89 15.01 8.06
N LEU A 228 11.04 14.00 8.25
CA LEU A 228 10.52 13.55 9.54
C LEU A 228 11.57 12.82 10.40
N ALA A 229 12.48 12.10 9.74
CA ALA A 229 13.52 11.28 10.38
C ALA A 229 14.88 12.02 10.50
N ARG A 230 14.90 13.34 10.37
CA ARG A 230 16.14 14.13 10.51
C ARG A 230 16.64 14.07 11.96
N PRO A 231 17.96 13.90 12.18
CA PRO A 231 18.56 14.09 13.49
C PRO A 231 18.22 15.47 14.06
N GLY A 232 17.82 15.51 15.33
CA GLY A 232 17.36 16.67 16.08
C GLY A 232 15.88 17.02 15.89
N GLY A 233 15.13 16.26 15.10
CA GLY A 233 13.70 16.52 14.86
C GLY A 233 12.82 16.17 16.07
N PRO A 234 11.60 16.74 16.17
CA PRO A 234 10.66 16.43 17.26
C PRO A 234 10.34 14.94 17.39
N LEU A 235 10.31 14.23 16.26
CA LEU A 235 10.11 12.79 16.17
C LEU A 235 11.23 11.97 16.81
N GLU A 236 12.48 12.43 16.78
CA GLU A 236 13.59 11.71 17.41
C GLU A 236 13.48 11.75 18.95
N THR A 237 13.08 12.89 19.50
CA THR A 237 12.89 13.04 20.95
C THR A 237 11.79 12.10 21.45
N ALA A 238 10.65 12.06 20.76
CA ALA A 238 9.58 11.11 21.06
C ALA A 238 10.05 9.66 20.86
N ALA A 239 10.79 9.38 19.79
CA ALA A 239 11.27 8.02 19.49
C ALA A 239 12.16 7.47 20.59
N HIS A 240 13.04 8.31 21.17
CA HIS A 240 13.86 7.94 22.31
C HIS A 240 13.05 7.51 23.54
N GLN A 241 11.90 8.15 23.81
CA GLN A 241 11.05 7.80 24.96
C GLN A 241 10.45 6.39 24.81
N HIS A 242 10.20 5.95 23.58
CA HIS A 242 9.70 4.60 23.27
C HIS A 242 10.81 3.57 23.00
N GLY A 243 12.10 3.97 23.02
CA GLY A 243 13.18 3.10 22.57
C GLY A 243 13.03 2.67 21.09
N ALA A 244 12.38 3.52 20.29
CA ALA A 244 12.02 3.27 18.91
C ALA A 244 12.82 4.16 17.94
N THR A 245 12.68 3.91 16.64
CA THR A 245 13.17 4.81 15.59
C THR A 245 12.09 5.81 15.16
N PRO A 246 12.45 6.98 14.58
CA PRO A 246 11.47 7.90 14.01
C PRO A 246 10.53 7.24 12.99
N SER A 247 11.06 6.34 12.15
CA SER A 247 10.27 5.56 11.18
C SER A 247 9.21 4.70 11.86
N GLN A 248 9.57 4.05 12.98
CA GLN A 248 8.63 3.22 13.73
C GLN A 248 7.51 4.07 14.35
N LEU A 249 7.83 5.23 14.92
CA LEU A 249 6.81 6.14 15.45
C LEU A 249 5.89 6.69 14.37
N ALA A 250 6.43 7.07 13.21
CA ALA A 250 5.61 7.53 12.09
C ALA A 250 4.61 6.45 11.63
N LEU A 251 5.06 5.20 11.54
CA LEU A 251 4.19 4.06 11.20
C LEU A 251 3.16 3.75 12.30
N ALA A 252 3.56 3.80 13.57
CA ALA A 252 2.63 3.61 14.70
C ALA A 252 1.56 4.69 14.74
N TRP A 253 1.93 5.94 14.45
CA TRP A 253 0.99 7.05 14.34
C TRP A 253 -0.03 6.82 13.22
N LEU A 254 0.42 6.39 12.03
CA LEU A 254 -0.48 6.04 10.92
C LEU A 254 -1.44 4.90 11.28
N LEU A 255 -0.92 3.83 11.87
CA LEU A 255 -1.73 2.68 12.32
C LEU A 255 -2.74 3.07 13.40
N ARG A 256 -2.45 4.09 14.19
CA ARG A 256 -3.41 4.61 15.17
C ARG A 256 -4.44 5.55 14.55
N ARG A 257 -4.05 6.35 13.55
CA ARG A 257 -4.88 7.42 12.99
C ARG A 257 -6.26 6.92 12.55
N SER A 258 -6.37 5.75 11.93
CA SER A 258 -7.67 5.25 11.45
C SER A 258 -7.69 3.73 11.32
N PRO A 259 -8.78 3.03 11.69
CA PRO A 259 -8.89 1.58 11.56
C PRO A 259 -8.78 1.07 10.12
N VAL A 260 -9.07 1.91 9.11
CA VAL A 260 -8.96 1.55 7.69
C VAL A 260 -7.56 1.78 7.10
N MET A 261 -6.62 2.30 7.89
CA MET A 261 -5.26 2.59 7.46
C MET A 261 -4.43 1.31 7.23
N LEU A 262 -3.81 1.21 6.04
CA LEU A 262 -2.96 0.11 5.61
C LEU A 262 -1.57 0.58 5.12
N PRO A 263 -0.67 1.08 5.99
CA PRO A 263 0.64 1.56 5.54
C PRO A 263 1.48 0.45 4.89
N ILE A 264 2.17 0.81 3.82
CA ILE A 264 3.00 -0.09 2.99
C ILE A 264 4.46 0.41 2.90
N PRO A 265 5.20 0.52 4.02
CA PRO A 265 6.57 1.01 3.98
C PRO A 265 7.46 0.13 3.11
N GLY A 266 8.06 0.74 2.08
CA GLY A 266 8.99 0.07 1.17
C GLY A 266 10.44 0.24 1.61
N THR A 267 11.25 -0.82 1.44
CA THR A 267 12.70 -0.79 1.68
C THR A 267 13.37 -1.94 0.92
N SER A 268 14.62 -1.73 0.50
CA SER A 268 15.50 -2.76 -0.06
C SER A 268 16.48 -3.36 0.97
N ARG A 269 16.41 -2.92 2.24
CA ARG A 269 17.30 -3.36 3.32
C ARG A 269 16.54 -4.16 4.36
N LEU A 270 17.06 -5.35 4.69
CA LEU A 270 16.49 -6.25 5.70
C LEU A 270 16.37 -5.60 7.08
N MET A 271 17.40 -4.88 7.52
CA MET A 271 17.39 -4.18 8.81
C MET A 271 16.20 -3.21 8.92
N HIS A 272 16.01 -2.34 7.92
CA HIS A 272 14.88 -1.41 7.91
C HIS A 272 13.53 -2.13 7.84
N LEU A 273 13.45 -3.26 7.13
CA LEU A 273 12.22 -4.06 7.08
C LEU A 273 11.86 -4.59 8.48
N GLU A 274 12.84 -5.15 9.19
CA GLU A 274 12.64 -5.66 10.55
C GLU A 274 12.29 -4.55 11.54
N GLU A 275 12.94 -3.39 11.43
CA GLU A 275 12.59 -2.20 12.20
C GLU A 275 11.14 -1.76 11.93
N ASN A 276 10.75 -1.60 10.67
CA ASN A 276 9.38 -1.21 10.29
C ASN A 276 8.34 -2.21 10.83
N ALA A 277 8.63 -3.51 10.79
CA ALA A 277 7.72 -4.53 11.30
C ALA A 277 7.48 -4.43 12.83
N GLN A 278 8.44 -3.93 13.61
CA GLN A 278 8.24 -3.70 15.05
C GLN A 278 7.35 -2.49 15.35
N ALA A 279 7.14 -1.58 14.40
CA ALA A 279 6.25 -0.42 14.58
C ALA A 279 4.82 -0.85 14.96
N ALA A 280 4.38 -2.01 14.47
CA ALA A 280 3.08 -2.61 14.78
C ALA A 280 2.85 -2.88 16.27
N ARG A 281 3.91 -2.91 17.09
CA ARG A 281 3.83 -3.18 18.55
C ARG A 281 3.88 -1.91 19.40
N ILE A 282 4.06 -0.75 18.78
CA ILE A 282 4.11 0.51 19.51
C ILE A 282 2.68 1.00 19.70
N GLU A 283 2.27 1.08 20.96
CA GLU A 283 1.03 1.72 21.36
C GLU A 283 1.34 3.16 21.78
N LEU A 284 0.65 4.10 21.15
CA LEU A 284 0.72 5.52 21.51
C LEU A 284 -0.44 5.82 22.47
N THR A 285 -0.21 6.72 23.42
CA THR A 285 -1.23 7.34 24.29
C THR A 285 -1.86 8.55 23.61
N ASP A 286 -3.09 8.95 23.96
CA ASP A 286 -3.79 10.08 23.28
C ASP A 286 -2.91 11.33 23.21
N THR A 287 -2.20 11.63 24.29
CA THR A 287 -1.24 12.73 24.35
C THR A 287 -0.10 12.58 23.34
N GLU A 288 0.57 11.43 23.27
CA GLU A 288 1.67 11.21 22.32
C GLU A 288 1.23 11.33 20.86
N PHE A 289 0.03 10.84 20.52
CA PHE A 289 -0.50 10.95 19.16
C PHE A 289 -0.76 12.39 18.75
N GLU A 290 -1.33 13.19 19.65
CA GLU A 290 -1.58 14.62 19.41
C GLU A 290 -0.28 15.43 19.38
N GLU A 291 0.68 15.13 20.27
CA GLU A 291 1.97 15.81 20.30
C GLU A 291 2.79 15.53 19.03
N LEU A 292 2.86 14.27 18.58
CA LEU A 292 3.48 13.91 17.31
C LEU A 292 2.80 14.62 16.14
N ALA A 293 1.46 14.70 16.17
CA ALA A 293 0.69 15.35 15.13
C ALA A 293 0.97 16.86 15.06
N ALA A 294 1.09 17.53 16.20
CA ALA A 294 1.34 18.96 16.32
C ALA A 294 2.81 19.33 16.04
N ALA A 295 3.74 18.42 16.31
CA ALA A 295 5.18 18.67 16.14
C ALA A 295 5.62 18.77 14.68
N VAL A 296 4.76 18.32 13.75
CA VAL A 296 5.07 18.26 12.32
C VAL A 296 3.94 18.88 11.49
N GLN A 297 3.45 20.06 11.91
CA GLN A 297 2.41 20.76 11.17
C GLN A 297 2.75 20.86 9.66
N PRO A 298 1.80 20.52 8.77
CA PRO A 298 1.96 20.64 7.32
C PRO A 298 2.19 22.09 6.86
#